data_AF-A0A7C6DEU0-F1
#
_entry.id   AF-A0A7C6DEU0-F1
#
_cell.length_a   1.000
_cell.length_b   1.000
_cell.length_c   1.000
_cell.angle_alpha   90.00
_cell.angle_beta   90.00
_cell.angle_gamma   90.00
#
_symmetry.space_group_name_H-M   'P 1'
#
loop_
_entity.id
_entity.type
_entity.pdbx_description
1 polymer ?
#
loop_
_entity_poly.entity_id
_entity_poly.type
_entity_poly.pdbx_seq_one_letter_code
_entity_poly.pdbx_strand_id
1 'polypeptide(L)'
;MLLFQVTGYHTILALAIMIIVGHGFGKLAERIKLPEVTGYIISGILLNLLFTLVLPMKHEFHDIVHNLEVVSVIALGFLSFTLGTKLWLPKLRKHIKTILWTLTIQTLAIIGLSTILFYIAGLELWVSLLIGGISVATASAPVLEITKKHQSKGPLTDTLISNLGLDNVIGISAFLIIVTIAASLKMKTALTLGSFLVPLASIFGSILLGGIAGAILVLLDKFVLCRYCDEKNMTPI
;
A
#
# COMPACT_ATOMS: atom_id res chain seq x y z
N MET A 1 -38.70 -6.55 0.28
CA MET A 1 -37.37 -6.72 -0.32
C MET A 1 -37.28 -5.83 -1.57
N LEU A 2 -37.32 -4.50 -1.43
CA LEU A 2 -37.21 -3.52 -2.54
C LEU A 2 -37.16 -2.03 -2.05
N LEU A 3 -36.59 -1.75 -0.85
CA LEU A 3 -36.55 -0.37 -0.30
C LEU A 3 -35.16 0.14 0.08
N PHE A 4 -34.09 -0.56 -0.31
CA PHE A 4 -32.71 -0.13 -0.09
C PHE A 4 -31.91 -0.24 -1.39
N GLN A 5 -32.29 0.55 -2.39
CA GLN A 5 -31.31 0.93 -3.40
C GLN A 5 -30.63 2.19 -2.87
N VAL A 6 -29.43 2.02 -2.31
CA VAL A 6 -28.46 3.11 -2.27
C VAL A 6 -28.27 3.55 -3.72
N THR A 7 -28.99 4.59 -4.12
CA THR A 7 -28.88 5.14 -5.48
C THR A 7 -27.46 5.70 -5.67
N GLY A 8 -26.91 5.62 -6.88
CA GLY A 8 -25.53 6.07 -7.15
C GLY A 8 -25.24 7.50 -6.69
N TYR A 9 -26.26 8.36 -6.63
CA TYR A 9 -26.16 9.73 -6.11
C TYR A 9 -25.77 9.80 -4.63
N HIS A 10 -26.28 8.90 -3.78
CA HIS A 10 -25.92 8.87 -2.36
C HIS A 10 -24.45 8.48 -2.16
N THR A 11 -23.94 7.53 -2.94
CA THR A 11 -22.54 7.11 -2.88
C THR A 11 -21.59 8.22 -3.34
N ILE A 12 -21.94 8.92 -4.43
CA ILE A 12 -21.13 10.06 -4.92
C ILE A 12 -21.15 11.22 -3.94
N LEU A 13 -22.31 11.52 -3.34
CA LEU A 13 -22.42 12.55 -2.30
C LEU A 13 -21.59 12.19 -1.07
N ALA A 14 -21.66 10.93 -0.60
CA ALA A 14 -20.88 10.45 0.51
C ALA A 14 -19.37 10.53 0.22
N LEU A 15 -18.94 10.17 -0.98
CA LEU A 15 -17.55 10.34 -1.42
C LEU A 15 -17.12 11.81 -1.39
N ALA A 16 -17.95 12.73 -1.89
CA ALA A 16 -17.65 14.16 -1.86
C ALA A 16 -17.48 14.67 -0.42
N ILE A 17 -18.38 14.26 0.49
CA ILE A 17 -18.30 14.59 1.92
C ILE A 17 -17.02 14.02 2.53
N MET A 18 -16.70 12.74 2.27
CA MET A 18 -15.48 12.10 2.76
C MET A 18 -14.22 12.83 2.29
N ILE A 19 -14.16 13.25 1.03
CA ILE A 19 -13.03 14.01 0.48
C ILE A 19 -12.91 15.38 1.16
N ILE A 20 -14.02 16.12 1.31
CA ILE A 20 -14.02 17.46 1.91
C ILE A 20 -13.60 17.39 3.39
N VAL A 21 -14.24 16.51 4.16
CA VAL A 21 -13.96 16.35 5.58
C VAL A 21 -12.55 15.81 5.78
N GLY A 22 -12.14 14.81 5.00
CA GLY A 22 -10.78 14.27 5.02
C GLY A 22 -9.75 15.35 4.73
N HIS A 23 -9.89 16.10 3.65
CA HIS A 23 -8.99 17.19 3.31
C HIS A 23 -8.90 18.26 4.41
N GLY A 24 -10.05 18.66 4.98
CA GLY A 24 -10.11 19.62 6.08
C GLY A 24 -9.33 19.16 7.31
N PHE A 25 -9.53 17.91 7.75
CA PHE A 25 -8.78 17.34 8.87
C PHE A 25 -7.30 17.11 8.54
N GLY A 26 -6.96 16.76 7.30
CA GLY A 26 -5.58 16.67 6.84
C GLY A 26 -4.84 17.99 6.99
N LYS A 27 -5.46 19.10 6.55
CA LYS A 27 -4.90 20.45 6.75
C LYS A 27 -4.86 20.89 8.20
N LEU A 28 -5.82 20.47 9.02
CA LEU A 28 -5.77 20.73 10.45
C LEU A 28 -4.59 20.00 11.11
N ALA A 29 -4.34 18.73 10.74
CA ALA A 29 -3.18 17.96 11.20
C ALA A 29 -1.87 18.64 10.78
N GLU A 30 -1.77 19.11 9.53
CA GLU A 30 -0.59 19.85 9.05
C GLU A 30 -0.31 21.11 9.90
N ARG A 31 -1.36 21.87 10.28
CA ARG A 31 -1.21 23.09 11.10
C ARG A 31 -0.64 22.80 12.49
N ILE A 32 -0.93 21.64 13.06
CA ILE A 32 -0.36 21.18 14.34
C ILE A 32 0.95 20.40 14.17
N LYS A 33 1.60 20.50 12.99
CA LYS A 33 2.87 19.85 12.64
C LYS A 33 2.83 18.32 12.61
N LEU A 34 1.65 17.73 12.38
CA LEU A 34 1.48 16.30 12.15
C LEU A 34 1.38 16.00 10.64
N PRO A 35 1.72 14.77 10.21
CA PRO A 35 1.47 14.34 8.83
C PRO A 35 -0.02 14.43 8.48
N GLU A 36 -0.36 14.86 7.26
CA GLU A 36 -1.76 14.98 6.81
C GLU A 36 -2.53 13.66 6.93
N VAL A 37 -1.85 12.52 6.72
CA VAL A 37 -2.43 11.17 6.83
C VAL A 37 -3.05 10.92 8.20
N THR A 38 -2.50 11.47 9.27
CA THR A 38 -3.08 11.38 10.61
C THR A 38 -4.46 12.04 10.66
N GLY A 39 -4.63 13.20 10.01
CA GLY A 39 -5.91 13.88 9.87
C GLY A 39 -6.93 13.06 9.06
N TYR A 40 -6.49 12.43 7.96
CA TYR A 40 -7.34 11.55 7.16
C TYR A 40 -7.90 10.39 7.99
N ILE A 41 -7.06 9.72 8.80
CA ILE A 41 -7.49 8.62 9.67
C ILE A 41 -8.50 9.11 10.72
N ILE A 42 -8.20 10.22 11.40
CA ILE A 42 -9.09 10.80 12.42
C ILE A 42 -10.45 11.14 11.81
N SER A 43 -10.46 11.74 10.61
CA SER A 43 -11.70 12.08 9.90
C SER A 43 -12.56 10.85 9.60
N GLY A 44 -11.95 9.74 9.20
CA GLY A 44 -12.65 8.48 8.94
C GLY A 44 -13.26 7.89 10.21
N ILE A 45 -12.53 7.93 11.33
CA ILE A 45 -13.03 7.48 12.65
C ILE A 45 -14.22 8.34 13.08
N LEU A 46 -14.13 9.66 12.95
CA LEU A 46 -15.21 10.58 13.32
C LEU A 46 -16.43 10.42 12.42
N LEU A 47 -16.24 10.27 11.10
CA LEU A 47 -17.34 10.00 10.18
C LEU A 47 -18.03 8.68 10.53
N ASN A 48 -17.27 7.61 10.76
CA ASN A 48 -17.83 6.33 11.18
C ASN A 48 -18.62 6.45 12.49
N LEU A 49 -18.10 7.18 13.48
CA LEU A 49 -18.80 7.41 14.75
C LEU A 49 -20.09 8.23 14.55
N LEU A 50 -20.05 9.27 13.72
CA LEU A 50 -21.20 10.11 13.41
C LEU A 50 -22.33 9.30 12.74
N PHE A 51 -22.02 8.54 11.69
CA PHE A 51 -23.03 7.76 10.97
C PHE A 51 -23.54 6.54 11.76
N THR A 52 -22.70 5.95 12.62
CA THR A 52 -23.09 4.78 13.41
C THR A 52 -23.84 5.16 14.69
N LEU A 53 -23.40 6.19 15.42
CA LEU A 53 -23.91 6.52 16.74
C LEU A 53 -24.92 7.67 16.74
N VAL A 54 -24.73 8.67 15.88
CA VAL A 54 -25.54 9.91 15.91
C VAL A 54 -26.70 9.85 14.91
N LEU A 55 -26.49 9.28 13.72
CA LEU A 55 -27.49 9.22 12.64
C LEU A 55 -28.21 7.85 12.51
N PRO A 56 -28.01 6.91 13.44
CA PRO A 56 -28.25 5.46 13.29
C PRO A 56 -28.20 4.82 11.89
N MET A 57 -27.43 5.35 10.94
CA MET A 57 -27.34 4.88 9.54
C MET A 57 -26.28 3.78 9.36
N LYS A 58 -26.07 2.91 10.35
CA LYS A 58 -24.94 1.96 10.35
C LYS A 58 -24.92 1.05 9.12
N HIS A 59 -26.06 0.49 8.74
CA HIS A 59 -26.16 -0.43 7.60
C HIS A 59 -25.93 0.30 6.27
N GLU A 60 -26.60 1.43 6.07
CA GLU A 60 -26.42 2.25 4.86
C GLU A 60 -24.99 2.74 4.69
N PHE A 61 -24.36 3.22 5.78
CA PHE A 61 -22.99 3.70 5.73
C PHE A 61 -22.01 2.57 5.41
N HIS A 62 -22.25 1.36 5.93
CA HIS A 62 -21.44 0.20 5.59
C HIS A 62 -21.55 -0.15 4.09
N ASP A 63 -22.76 -0.15 3.54
CA ASP A 63 -22.98 -0.41 2.11
C ASP A 63 -22.34 0.67 1.23
N ILE A 64 -22.42 1.94 1.63
CA ILE A 64 -21.75 3.06 0.94
C ILE A 64 -20.22 2.86 0.96
N VAL A 65 -19.63 2.56 2.12
CA VAL A 65 -18.18 2.33 2.24
C VAL A 65 -17.74 1.14 1.41
N HIS A 66 -18.53 0.05 1.40
CA HIS A 66 -18.27 -1.12 0.55
C HIS A 66 -18.29 -0.76 -0.93
N ASN A 67 -19.29 0.02 -1.39
CA ASN A 67 -19.36 0.49 -2.77
C ASN A 67 -18.18 1.40 -3.16
N LEU A 68 -17.50 2.02 -2.19
CA LEU A 68 -16.31 2.85 -2.39
C LEU A 68 -14.99 2.05 -2.37
N GLU A 69 -15.02 0.73 -2.16
CA GLU A 69 -13.81 -0.11 -2.19
C GLU A 69 -13.07 0.03 -3.53
N VAL A 70 -13.79 0.17 -4.64
CA VAL A 70 -13.19 0.42 -5.96
C VAL A 70 -12.32 1.68 -5.99
N VAL A 71 -12.70 2.73 -5.26
CA VAL A 71 -11.93 3.98 -5.17
C VAL A 71 -10.62 3.72 -4.43
N SER A 72 -10.66 2.95 -3.34
CA SER A 72 -9.47 2.54 -2.59
C SER A 72 -8.51 1.71 -3.44
N VAL A 73 -9.03 0.75 -4.21
CA VAL A 73 -8.23 -0.08 -5.12
C VAL A 73 -7.54 0.78 -6.19
N ILE A 74 -8.27 1.69 -6.82
CA ILE A 74 -7.72 2.61 -7.83
C ILE A 74 -6.65 3.52 -7.21
N ALA A 75 -6.92 4.10 -6.03
CA ALA A 75 -5.99 4.98 -5.33
C ALA A 75 -4.68 4.26 -4.94
N LEU A 76 -4.78 3.05 -4.40
CA LEU A 76 -3.62 2.21 -4.08
C LEU A 76 -2.84 1.81 -5.34
N GLY A 77 -3.53 1.57 -6.45
CA GLY A 77 -2.92 1.35 -7.76
C GLY A 77 -2.08 2.55 -8.22
N PHE A 78 -2.63 3.75 -8.18
CA PHE A 78 -1.89 4.98 -8.51
C PHE A 78 -0.71 5.23 -7.58
N LEU A 79 -0.87 4.98 -6.27
CA LEU A 79 0.21 5.12 -5.30
C LEU A 79 1.34 4.14 -5.60
N SER A 80 1.00 2.87 -5.86
CA SER A 80 1.96 1.82 -6.20
C SER A 80 2.68 2.09 -7.51
N PHE A 81 1.96 2.56 -8.53
CA PHE A 81 2.56 2.96 -9.81
C PHE A 81 3.51 4.16 -9.63
N THR A 82 3.09 5.19 -8.90
CA THR A 82 3.91 6.37 -8.61
C THR A 82 5.18 6.01 -7.84
N LEU A 83 5.08 5.12 -6.86
CA LEU A 83 6.25 4.59 -6.15
C LEU A 83 7.16 3.78 -7.08
N GLY A 84 6.56 2.93 -7.93
CA GLY A 84 7.28 2.14 -8.94
C GLY A 84 8.09 2.99 -9.92
N THR A 85 7.53 4.10 -10.41
CA THR A 85 8.25 5.01 -11.33
C THR A 85 9.46 5.70 -10.69
N LYS A 86 9.50 5.82 -9.35
CA LYS A 86 10.64 6.40 -8.62
C LYS A 86 11.76 5.39 -8.37
N LEU A 87 11.53 4.10 -8.57
CA LEU A 87 12.52 3.05 -8.42
C LEU A 87 13.44 2.99 -9.65
N TRP A 88 14.54 3.75 -9.61
CA TRP A 88 15.55 3.67 -10.67
C TRP A 88 16.46 2.45 -10.47
N LEU A 89 16.22 1.39 -11.25
CA LEU A 89 16.94 0.10 -11.18
C LEU A 89 18.48 0.24 -11.15
N PRO A 90 19.12 1.15 -11.92
CA PRO A 90 20.57 1.29 -11.85
C PRO A 90 21.09 1.85 -10.50
N LYS A 91 20.36 2.74 -9.82
CA LYS A 91 20.69 3.16 -8.43
C LYS A 91 20.51 2.01 -7.47
N LEU A 92 19.43 1.25 -7.65
CA LEU A 92 19.11 0.11 -6.80
C LEU A 92 20.20 -0.95 -6.86
N ARG A 93 20.69 -1.28 -8.06
CA ARG A 93 21.74 -2.29 -8.26
C ARG A 93 23.03 -1.98 -7.50
N LYS A 94 23.38 -0.70 -7.33
CA LYS A 94 24.58 -0.27 -6.62
C LYS A 94 24.53 -0.59 -5.12
N HIS A 95 23.34 -0.60 -4.53
CA HIS A 95 23.13 -0.79 -3.09
C HIS A 95 22.29 -2.03 -2.73
N ILE A 96 22.00 -2.89 -3.71
CA ILE A 96 21.04 -4.01 -3.56
C ILE A 96 21.41 -4.96 -2.41
N LYS A 97 22.70 -5.24 -2.19
CA LYS A 97 23.15 -6.11 -1.09
C LYS A 97 22.79 -5.51 0.27
N THR A 98 23.11 -4.23 0.47
CA THR A 98 22.80 -3.50 1.70
C THR A 98 21.29 -3.41 1.93
N ILE A 99 20.52 -3.13 0.88
CA ILE A 99 19.07 -3.02 0.95
C ILE A 99 18.43 -4.36 1.31
N LEU A 100 18.78 -5.44 0.60
CA LEU A 100 18.25 -6.78 0.91
C LEU A 100 18.61 -7.22 2.32
N TRP A 101 19.84 -6.96 2.76
CA TRP A 101 20.27 -7.29 4.12
C TRP A 101 19.47 -6.52 5.18
N THR A 102 19.31 -5.21 4.98
CA THR A 102 18.58 -4.34 5.91
C THR A 102 17.11 -4.73 5.97
N LEU A 103 16.45 -4.94 4.83
CA LEU A 103 15.04 -5.33 4.78
C LEU A 103 14.81 -6.71 5.37
N THR A 104 15.71 -7.68 5.13
CA THR A 104 15.58 -9.03 5.71
C THR A 104 15.69 -8.98 7.23
N ILE A 105 16.71 -8.29 7.76
CA ILE A 105 16.89 -8.16 9.21
C ILE A 105 15.72 -7.39 9.82
N GLN A 106 15.34 -6.26 9.24
CA GLN A 106 14.23 -5.44 9.70
C GLN A 106 12.93 -6.27 9.75
N THR A 107 12.62 -6.98 8.67
CA THR A 107 11.42 -7.81 8.57
C THR A 107 11.42 -8.89 9.66
N LEU A 108 12.49 -9.68 9.77
CA LEU A 108 12.58 -10.75 10.77
C LEU A 108 12.54 -10.21 12.20
N ALA A 109 13.25 -9.11 12.46
CA ALA A 109 13.29 -8.49 13.78
C ALA A 109 11.92 -7.94 14.19
N ILE A 110 11.22 -7.23 13.29
CA ILE A 110 9.89 -6.67 13.57
C ILE A 110 8.87 -7.78 13.78
N ILE A 111 8.86 -8.80 12.92
CA ILE A 111 7.95 -9.95 13.08
C ILE A 111 8.21 -10.63 14.42
N GLY A 112 9.48 -10.98 14.69
CA GLY A 112 9.86 -11.70 15.91
C GLY A 112 9.54 -10.92 17.17
N LEU A 113 10.01 -9.66 17.26
CA LEU A 113 9.81 -8.82 18.44
C LEU A 113 8.32 -8.56 18.68
N SER A 114 7.56 -8.19 17.65
CA SER A 114 6.12 -7.92 17.79
C SER A 114 5.36 -9.19 18.19
N THR A 115 5.67 -10.32 17.57
CA THR A 115 5.03 -11.61 17.91
C THR A 115 5.30 -11.97 19.38
N ILE A 116 6.54 -11.82 19.84
CA ILE A 116 6.92 -12.11 21.24
C ILE A 116 6.17 -11.17 22.19
N LEU A 117 6.15 -9.86 21.92
CA LEU A 117 5.48 -8.88 22.77
C LEU A 117 3.99 -9.19 22.92
N PHE A 118 3.29 -9.43 21.81
CA PHE A 118 1.85 -9.72 21.83
C PHE A 118 1.53 -11.10 22.42
N TYR A 119 2.40 -12.09 22.21
CA TYR A 119 2.23 -13.41 22.82
C TYR A 119 2.37 -13.34 24.35
N ILE A 120 3.39 -12.63 24.86
CA ILE A 120 3.56 -12.41 26.30
C ILE A 120 2.41 -11.58 26.90
N ALA A 121 1.81 -10.69 26.11
CA ALA A 121 0.60 -9.95 26.50
C ALA A 121 -0.68 -10.81 26.56
N GLY A 122 -0.59 -12.11 26.29
CA GLY A 122 -1.69 -13.08 26.45
C GLY A 122 -2.49 -13.37 25.19
N LEU A 123 -2.05 -12.91 24.01
CA LEU A 123 -2.67 -13.27 22.74
C LEU A 123 -2.22 -14.65 22.27
N GLU A 124 -3.10 -15.35 21.56
CA GLU A 124 -2.75 -16.63 20.94
C GLU A 124 -1.61 -16.45 19.92
N LEU A 125 -0.77 -17.48 19.77
CA LEU A 125 0.43 -17.40 18.93
C LEU A 125 0.12 -17.02 17.48
N TRP A 126 -0.95 -17.55 16.89
CA TRP A 126 -1.33 -17.24 15.51
C TRP A 126 -1.80 -15.79 15.36
N VAL A 127 -2.49 -15.22 16.36
CA VAL A 127 -2.88 -13.81 16.37
C VAL A 127 -1.65 -12.91 16.49
N SER A 128 -0.76 -13.25 17.43
CA SER A 128 0.49 -12.52 17.66
C SER A 128 1.37 -12.51 16.42
N LEU A 129 1.43 -13.64 15.70
CA LEU A 129 2.18 -13.77 14.45
C LEU A 129 1.57 -12.91 13.33
N LEU A 130 0.24 -12.87 13.21
CA LEU A 130 -0.44 -11.98 12.26
C LEU A 130 -0.15 -10.51 12.55
N ILE A 131 -0.23 -10.10 13.82
CA ILE A 131 0.09 -8.72 14.23
C ILE A 131 1.56 -8.42 13.90
N GLY A 132 2.48 -9.35 14.19
CA GLY A 132 3.89 -9.20 13.84
C GLY A 132 4.13 -9.05 12.35
N GLY A 133 3.40 -9.81 11.51
CA GLY A 133 3.45 -9.67 10.06
C GLY A 133 2.95 -8.33 9.55
N ILE A 134 1.82 -7.84 10.06
CA ILE A 134 1.26 -6.54 9.69
C ILE A 134 2.20 -5.39 10.12
N SER A 135 2.89 -5.56 11.25
CA SER A 135 3.80 -4.55 11.81
C SER A 135 5.01 -4.25 10.94
N VAL A 136 5.36 -5.13 9.99
CA VAL A 136 6.46 -4.91 9.03
C VAL A 136 6.14 -3.76 8.07
N ALA A 137 4.85 -3.53 7.76
CA ALA A 137 4.45 -2.55 6.77
C ALA A 137 4.84 -1.12 7.19
N THR A 138 5.75 -0.51 6.43
CA THR A 138 6.20 0.86 6.66
C THR A 138 5.62 1.81 5.60
N ALA A 139 5.07 2.95 6.04
CA ALA A 139 4.57 3.95 5.11
C ALA A 139 5.72 4.76 4.47
N SER A 140 5.84 4.72 3.14
CA SER A 140 6.89 5.43 2.40
C SER A 140 6.56 6.88 2.04
N ALA A 141 5.27 7.23 1.96
CA ALA A 141 4.82 8.53 1.48
C ALA A 141 5.34 9.73 2.31
N PRO A 142 5.27 9.74 3.65
CA PRO A 142 5.74 10.88 4.45
C PRO A 142 7.24 11.13 4.29
N VAL A 143 8.04 10.06 4.19
CA VAL A 143 9.50 10.17 4.02
C VAL A 143 9.84 10.75 2.65
N LEU A 144 9.13 10.32 1.60
CA LEU A 144 9.28 10.87 0.25
C LEU A 144 8.86 12.35 0.15
N GLU A 145 7.83 12.73 0.90
CA GLU A 145 7.37 14.12 0.95
C GLU A 145 8.39 15.03 1.64
N ILE A 146 8.91 14.62 2.80
CA ILE A 146 9.92 15.40 3.55
C ILE A 146 11.22 15.52 2.75
N THR A 147 11.70 14.44 2.14
CA THR A 147 12.91 14.47 1.30
C THR A 147 12.74 15.40 0.09
N LYS A 148 11.55 15.43 -0.53
CA LYS A 148 11.23 16.39 -1.60
C LYS A 148 11.18 17.83 -1.08
N LYS A 149 10.47 18.07 0.03
CA LYS A 149 10.28 19.40 0.63
C LYS A 149 11.61 20.06 1.03
N HIS A 150 12.54 19.27 1.55
CA HIS A 150 13.87 19.74 1.96
C HIS A 150 14.95 19.54 0.90
N GLN A 151 14.61 19.07 -0.30
CA GLN A 151 15.56 18.78 -1.39
C GLN A 151 16.78 17.97 -0.94
N SER A 152 16.59 17.03 -0.01
CA SER A 152 17.67 16.25 0.59
C SER A 152 18.33 15.35 -0.45
N LYS A 153 19.67 15.33 -0.49
CA LYS A 153 20.47 14.53 -1.42
C LYS A 153 21.65 13.87 -0.70
N GLY A 154 22.07 12.71 -1.18
CA GLY A 154 23.24 12.00 -0.68
C GLY A 154 23.06 10.48 -0.63
N PRO A 155 24.14 9.74 -0.31
CA PRO A 155 24.14 8.28 -0.32
C PRO A 155 23.13 7.67 0.67
N LEU A 156 22.92 8.32 1.82
CA LEU A 156 21.91 7.90 2.80
C LEU A 156 20.49 8.08 2.24
N THR A 157 20.18 9.23 1.66
CA THR A 157 18.86 9.51 1.07
C THR A 157 18.56 8.58 -0.10
N ASP A 158 19.52 8.34 -0.98
CA ASP A 158 19.36 7.41 -2.11
C ASP A 158 19.14 5.96 -1.62
N THR A 159 19.84 5.53 -0.57
CA THR A 159 19.64 4.21 0.05
C THR A 159 18.27 4.12 0.71
N LEU A 160 17.85 5.14 1.47
CA LEU A 160 16.54 5.21 2.10
C LEU A 160 15.39 5.14 1.08
N ILE A 161 15.44 5.95 0.02
CA ILE A 161 14.42 5.94 -1.04
C ILE A 161 14.35 4.57 -1.72
N SER A 162 15.50 3.97 -1.98
CA SER A 162 15.57 2.62 -2.58
C SER A 162 15.02 1.55 -1.64
N ASN A 163 15.29 1.66 -0.34
CA ASN A 163 14.76 0.78 0.70
C ASN A 163 13.22 0.87 0.76
N LEU A 164 12.68 2.10 0.81
CA LEU A 164 11.24 2.36 0.86
C LEU A 164 10.47 1.80 -0.34
N GLY A 165 11.08 1.77 -1.53
CA GLY A 165 10.42 1.22 -2.70
C GLY A 165 10.40 -0.32 -2.75
N LEU A 166 11.38 -0.98 -2.12
CA LEU A 166 11.38 -2.45 -1.99
C LEU A 166 10.62 -2.97 -0.77
N ASP A 167 10.47 -2.14 0.27
CA ASP A 167 9.82 -2.50 1.53
C ASP A 167 8.40 -3.05 1.34
N ASN A 168 7.57 -2.40 0.53
CA ASN A 168 6.21 -2.87 0.25
C ASN A 168 6.15 -4.28 -0.36
N VAL A 169 7.09 -4.61 -1.25
CA VAL A 169 7.13 -5.93 -1.90
C VAL A 169 7.52 -7.01 -0.90
N ILE A 170 8.56 -6.74 -0.11
CA ILE A 170 9.06 -7.69 0.90
C ILE A 170 8.05 -7.85 2.04
N GLY A 171 7.45 -6.76 2.51
CA GLY A 171 6.43 -6.76 3.56
C GLY A 171 5.19 -7.56 3.17
N ILE A 172 4.62 -7.32 1.98
CA ILE A 172 3.45 -8.09 1.50
C ILE A 172 3.82 -9.57 1.30
N SER A 173 5.00 -9.86 0.74
CA SER A 173 5.47 -11.24 0.54
C SER A 173 5.64 -11.99 1.86
N ALA A 174 6.26 -11.34 2.86
CA ALA A 174 6.43 -11.90 4.20
C ALA A 174 5.07 -12.09 4.89
N PHE A 175 4.15 -11.13 4.74
CA PHE A 175 2.82 -11.21 5.32
C PHE A 175 2.01 -12.38 4.77
N LEU A 176 2.09 -12.66 3.46
CA LEU A 176 1.42 -13.83 2.87
C LEU A 176 1.92 -15.16 3.45
N ILE A 177 3.25 -15.28 3.65
CA ILE A 177 3.85 -16.46 4.29
C ILE A 177 3.37 -16.59 5.74
N ILE A 178 3.32 -15.48 6.48
CA ILE A 178 2.84 -15.42 7.87
C ILE A 178 1.38 -15.83 7.97
N VAL A 179 0.52 -15.35 7.06
CA VAL A 179 -0.91 -15.73 7.04
C VAL A 179 -1.06 -17.23 6.86
N THR A 180 -0.29 -17.86 5.97
CA THR A 180 -0.30 -19.32 5.80
C THR A 180 0.11 -20.03 7.08
N ILE A 181 1.19 -19.60 7.73
CA ILE A 181 1.66 -20.20 8.99
C ILE A 181 0.63 -20.03 10.09
N ALA A 182 0.08 -18.82 10.25
CA ALA A 182 -0.93 -18.51 11.25
C ALA A 182 -2.23 -19.31 11.04
N ALA A 183 -2.65 -19.48 9.79
CA ALA A 183 -3.82 -20.30 9.45
C ALA A 183 -3.62 -21.76 9.85
N SER A 184 -2.46 -22.35 9.55
CA SER A 184 -2.12 -23.72 9.97
C SER A 184 -2.05 -23.86 11.49
N LEU A 185 -1.47 -22.89 12.20
CA LEU A 185 -1.44 -22.87 13.66
C LEU A 185 -2.85 -22.82 14.26
N LYS A 186 -3.73 -21.97 13.71
CA LYS A 186 -5.13 -21.84 14.15
C LYS A 186 -5.92 -23.13 13.91
N MET A 187 -5.76 -23.74 12.75
CA MET A 187 -6.46 -24.97 12.36
C MET A 187 -5.83 -26.24 12.94
N LYS A 188 -4.66 -26.12 13.59
CA LYS A 188 -3.84 -27.24 14.07
C LYS A 188 -3.53 -28.26 12.96
N THR A 189 -3.33 -27.78 11.74
CA THR A 189 -2.99 -28.59 10.56
C THR A 189 -1.48 -28.59 10.32
N ALA A 190 -0.96 -29.69 9.77
CA ALA A 190 0.45 -29.77 9.41
C ALA A 190 0.78 -28.83 8.25
N LEU A 191 1.88 -28.09 8.37
CA LEU A 191 2.43 -27.30 7.28
C LEU A 191 3.00 -28.24 6.22
N THR A 192 2.35 -28.27 5.06
CA THR A 192 2.83 -29.01 3.90
C THR A 192 3.38 -28.05 2.85
N LEU A 193 4.25 -28.53 1.95
CA LEU A 193 4.72 -27.73 0.81
C LEU A 193 3.54 -27.16 -0.01
N GLY A 194 2.43 -27.90 -0.10
CA GLY A 194 1.20 -27.44 -0.75
C GLY A 194 0.59 -26.18 -0.14
N SER A 195 0.80 -25.94 1.16
CA SER A 195 0.27 -24.76 1.87
C SER A 195 0.89 -23.45 1.38
N PHE A 196 2.11 -23.52 0.83
CA PHE A 196 2.84 -22.36 0.32
C PHE A 196 2.68 -22.16 -1.20
N LEU A 197 2.05 -23.09 -1.92
CA LEU A 197 1.89 -22.96 -3.37
C LEU A 197 1.07 -21.72 -3.75
N VAL A 198 -0.08 -21.52 -3.11
CA VAL A 198 -0.96 -20.37 -3.38
C VAL A 198 -0.27 -19.02 -3.10
N PRO A 199 0.32 -18.77 -1.91
CA PRO A 199 0.98 -17.49 -1.65
C PRO A 199 2.20 -17.28 -2.56
N LEU A 200 3.04 -18.29 -2.79
CA LEU A 200 4.17 -18.17 -3.71
C LEU A 200 3.70 -17.89 -5.14
N ALA A 201 2.69 -18.60 -5.63
CA ALA A 201 2.11 -18.37 -6.95
C ALA A 201 1.54 -16.95 -7.07
N SER A 202 0.92 -16.40 -6.01
CA SER A 202 0.43 -15.03 -6.01
C SER A 202 1.56 -14.00 -6.11
N ILE A 203 2.70 -14.22 -5.43
CA ILE A 203 3.88 -13.34 -5.48
C ILE A 203 4.49 -13.38 -6.89
N PHE A 204 4.84 -14.57 -7.38
CA PHE A 204 5.45 -14.74 -8.69
C PHE A 204 4.52 -14.32 -9.83
N GLY A 205 3.22 -14.63 -9.72
CA GLY A 205 2.20 -14.21 -10.67
C GLY A 205 2.06 -12.70 -10.74
N SER A 206 2.06 -12.01 -9.59
CA SER A 206 2.00 -10.54 -9.53
C SER A 206 3.24 -9.89 -10.15
N ILE A 207 4.43 -10.42 -9.86
CA ILE A 207 5.69 -9.95 -10.46
C ILE A 207 5.68 -10.16 -11.98
N LEU A 208 5.25 -11.32 -12.45
CA LEU A 208 5.18 -11.65 -13.87
C LEU A 208 4.20 -10.73 -14.60
N LEU A 209 2.96 -10.61 -14.09
CA LEU A 209 1.94 -9.74 -14.69
C LEU A 209 2.37 -8.28 -14.69
N GLY A 210 2.93 -7.78 -13.58
CA GLY A 210 3.48 -6.43 -13.51
C GLY A 210 4.63 -6.20 -14.49
N GLY A 211 5.52 -7.19 -14.65
CA GLY A 211 6.61 -7.16 -15.62
C GLY A 211 6.12 -7.13 -17.07
N ILE A 212 5.11 -7.95 -17.41
CA ILE A 212 4.48 -7.96 -18.74
C ILE A 212 3.82 -6.60 -19.03
N ALA A 213 3.01 -6.09 -18.09
CA ALA A 213 2.34 -4.80 -18.25
C ALA A 213 3.36 -3.66 -18.41
N GLY A 214 4.44 -3.67 -17.62
CA GLY A 214 5.54 -2.71 -17.76
C GLY A 214 6.26 -2.81 -19.10
N ALA A 215 6.52 -4.02 -19.60
CA ALA A 215 7.12 -4.23 -20.91
C ALA A 215 6.22 -3.72 -22.05
N ILE A 216 4.90 -3.95 -21.97
CA ILE A 216 3.91 -3.40 -22.91
C ILE A 216 3.97 -1.87 -22.91
N LEU A 217 4.00 -1.24 -21.73
CA LEU A 217 4.12 0.22 -21.64
C LEU A 217 5.39 0.76 -22.30
N VAL A 218 6.53 0.09 -22.12
CA VAL A 218 7.79 0.47 -22.78
C VAL A 218 7.70 0.34 -24.30
N LEU A 219 7.04 -0.71 -24.80
CA LEU A 219 6.84 -0.90 -26.24
C LEU A 219 5.92 0.17 -26.82
N LEU A 220 4.84 0.52 -26.12
CA LEU A 220 3.93 1.59 -26.52
C LEU A 220 4.62 2.95 -26.56
N ASP A 221 5.41 3.27 -25.52
CA ASP A 221 6.18 4.51 -25.45
C ASP A 221 7.16 4.64 -26.63
N LYS A 222 7.92 3.57 -26.92
CA LYS A 222 8.80 3.52 -28.10
C LYS A 222 8.04 3.67 -29.41
N PHE A 223 6.89 3.02 -29.56
CA PHE A 223 6.08 3.10 -30.78
C PHE A 223 5.58 4.53 -31.04
N VAL A 224 5.11 5.22 -29.99
CA VAL A 224 4.65 6.62 -30.08
C VAL A 224 5.82 7.56 -30.36
N LEU A 225 6.94 7.41 -29.67
CA LEU A 225 8.13 8.26 -29.87
C LEU A 225 8.75 8.09 -31.26
N CYS A 226 8.80 6.86 -31.80
CA CYS A 226 9.26 6.64 -33.17
C CYS A 226 8.37 7.34 -34.19
N ARG A 227 7.03 7.30 -34.03
CA ARG A 227 6.12 8.03 -34.92
C ARG A 227 6.27 9.54 -34.83
N TYR A 228 6.47 10.09 -33.64
CA TYR A 228 6.68 11.52 -33.47
C TYR A 228 8.02 12.00 -34.06
N CYS A 229 9.08 11.19 -33.95
CA CYS A 229 10.38 11.50 -34.57
C CYS A 229 10.33 11.41 -36.11
N ASP A 230 9.60 10.46 -36.67
CA ASP A 230 9.41 10.37 -38.13
C ASP A 230 8.63 11.57 -38.69
N GLU A 231 7.62 12.06 -37.96
CA GLU A 231 6.84 13.24 -38.36
C GLU A 231 7.68 14.54 -38.33
N LYS A 232 8.64 14.64 -37.41
CA LYS A 232 9.55 15.80 -37.31
C LYS A 232 10.69 15.80 -38.34
N ASN A 233 11.03 14.63 -38.91
CA ASN A 233 12.01 14.50 -39.99
C ASN A 233 11.40 14.75 -41.39
N MET A 234 10.10 15.06 -41.49
CA MET A 234 9.40 15.34 -42.75
C MET A 234 9.26 16.83 -43.11
N THR A 235 9.93 17.76 -42.41
CA THR A 235 10.00 19.17 -42.82
C THR A 235 11.41 19.59 -43.23
N PRO A 236 11.76 19.57 -44.52
CA PRO A 236 12.67 20.56 -45.07
C PRO A 236 11.88 21.87 -45.23
N ILE A 237 12.24 22.90 -44.46
CA ILE A 237 12.00 24.29 -44.85
C ILE A 237 13.38 24.92 -45.03
#